data_AF-A0A922NV03-F1
#
_entry.id   AF-A0A922NV03-F1
#
_cell.length_a   1.000
_cell.length_b   1.000
_cell.length_c   1.000
_cell.angle_alpha   90.00
_cell.angle_beta   90.00
_cell.angle_gamma   90.00
#
_symmetry.space_group_name_H-M   'P 1'
#
loop_
_entity.id
_entity.type
_entity.pdbx_description
1 polymer ?
#
loop_
_entity_poly.entity_id
_entity_poly.type
_entity_poly.pdbx_seq_one_letter_code
_entity_poly.pdbx_strand_id
1 'polypeptide(L)'
;MFSDFLCYNDLNDKLEMTMTYTLFTDFITLQALLKELGIIQSGGAIKGFLAQTEVFLNGQEEQRRGKKLRVGDVITIPSQHIRIELVAPSQAEKTAYEAEKAEKERVAKMVKQMNQQAKKAQTKQTATTKSKRGQATSAVKAMSNHQKPIRFPGL
;
A
#
# COMPACT_ATOMS: atom_id res chain seq x y z
N MET A 1 -33.77 15.36 -47.65
CA MET A 1 -34.23 14.61 -46.46
C MET A 1 -33.02 13.91 -45.90
N PHE A 2 -32.66 14.28 -44.68
CA PHE A 2 -31.43 13.92 -43.98
C PHE A 2 -31.47 12.47 -43.51
N SER A 3 -30.48 11.66 -43.88
CA SER A 3 -30.26 10.32 -43.33
C SER A 3 -28.83 9.80 -43.63
N ASP A 4 -27.81 10.65 -43.54
CA ASP A 4 -26.40 10.22 -43.59
C ASP A 4 -25.82 10.10 -42.18
N PHE A 5 -26.54 9.45 -41.25
CA PHE A 5 -26.14 9.27 -39.85
C PHE A 5 -25.56 7.88 -39.57
N LEU A 6 -24.87 7.27 -40.55
CA LEU A 6 -24.24 5.96 -40.39
C LEU A 6 -22.81 5.94 -40.95
N CYS A 7 -21.94 6.86 -40.50
CA CYS A 7 -20.49 6.77 -40.76
C CYS A 7 -19.66 7.49 -39.66
N TYR A 8 -19.98 7.31 -38.37
CA TYR A 8 -19.16 7.89 -37.29
C TYR A 8 -18.64 6.91 -36.22
N ASN A 9 -18.73 5.59 -36.43
CA ASN A 9 -18.32 4.64 -35.40
C ASN A 9 -17.22 3.63 -35.80
N ASP A 10 -16.59 3.77 -36.99
CA ASP A 10 -15.55 2.82 -37.45
C ASP A 10 -14.10 3.31 -37.20
N LEU A 11 -13.92 4.44 -36.51
CA LEU A 11 -12.59 5.00 -36.21
C LEU A 11 -12.22 5.00 -34.71
N ASN A 12 -13.18 4.74 -33.82
CA ASN A 12 -12.90 4.67 -32.38
C ASN A 12 -12.24 3.35 -31.94
N ASP A 13 -12.32 2.30 -32.76
CA ASP A 13 -11.75 0.97 -32.47
C ASP A 13 -10.22 0.93 -32.62
N LYS A 14 -9.61 1.96 -33.25
CA LYS A 14 -8.15 2.02 -33.49
C LYS A 14 -7.35 2.78 -32.43
N LEU A 15 -7.99 3.35 -31.41
CA LEU A 15 -7.34 4.17 -30.39
C LEU A 15 -7.63 3.73 -28.95
N GLU A 16 -8.21 2.54 -28.77
CA GLU A 16 -8.33 1.96 -27.43
C GLU A 16 -6.95 1.52 -26.92
N MET A 17 -6.43 2.27 -25.94
CA MET A 17 -5.21 1.91 -25.24
C MET A 17 -5.57 0.90 -24.15
N THR A 18 -5.44 -0.39 -24.50
CA THR A 18 -5.60 -1.48 -23.52
C THR A 18 -4.33 -1.65 -22.70
N MET A 19 -4.47 -1.60 -21.37
CA MET A 19 -3.39 -1.76 -20.41
C MET A 19 -3.72 -2.88 -19.41
N THR A 20 -2.76 -3.74 -19.14
CA THR A 20 -2.91 -4.81 -18.14
C THR A 20 -2.32 -4.37 -16.81
N TYR A 21 -3.10 -4.50 -15.73
CA TYR A 21 -2.65 -4.20 -14.37
C TYR A 21 -2.57 -5.50 -13.55
N THR A 22 -1.38 -5.82 -13.05
CA THR A 22 -1.16 -7.05 -12.26
C THR A 22 -1.50 -6.81 -10.80
N LEU A 23 -2.51 -7.51 -10.28
CA LEU A 23 -2.99 -7.33 -8.91
C LEU A 23 -2.35 -8.34 -7.95
N PHE A 24 -1.39 -7.89 -7.14
CA PHE A 24 -0.70 -8.72 -6.14
C PHE A 24 -1.46 -8.89 -4.82
N THR A 25 -2.44 -8.04 -4.55
CA THR A 25 -3.27 -8.04 -3.33
C THR A 25 -4.64 -8.71 -3.57
N ASP A 26 -5.40 -8.97 -2.51
CA ASP A 26 -6.74 -9.57 -2.63
C ASP A 26 -7.75 -8.70 -3.40
N PHE A 27 -7.57 -7.38 -3.33
CA PHE A 27 -8.34 -6.37 -4.04
C PHE A 27 -7.55 -5.07 -4.12
N ILE A 28 -7.92 -4.22 -5.08
CA ILE A 28 -7.52 -2.81 -5.14
C ILE A 28 -8.79 -1.95 -5.17
N THR A 29 -8.72 -0.71 -4.71
CA THR A 29 -9.86 0.22 -4.86
C THR A 29 -9.74 0.98 -6.17
N LEU A 30 -10.88 1.36 -6.77
CA LEU A 30 -10.89 2.19 -7.98
C LEU A 30 -10.02 3.44 -7.81
N GLN A 31 -10.09 4.09 -6.64
CA GLN A 31 -9.22 5.23 -6.32
C GLN A 31 -7.73 4.90 -6.36
N ALA A 32 -7.33 3.77 -5.75
CA ALA A 32 -5.92 3.40 -5.71
C ALA A 32 -5.41 3.07 -7.12
N LEU A 33 -6.20 2.34 -7.92
CA LEU A 33 -5.85 2.01 -9.29
C LEU A 33 -5.65 3.27 -10.15
N LEU A 34 -6.62 4.19 -10.15
CA LEU A 34 -6.53 5.43 -10.94
C LEU A 34 -5.32 6.28 -10.53
N LYS A 35 -4.95 6.26 -9.24
CA LYS A 35 -3.78 6.95 -8.74
C LYS A 35 -2.48 6.28 -9.18
N GLU A 36 -2.40 4.95 -9.11
CA GLU A 36 -1.21 4.21 -9.52
C GLU A 36 -0.94 4.31 -11.02
N LEU A 37 -2.01 4.32 -11.83
CA LEU A 37 -1.92 4.55 -13.27
C LEU A 37 -1.66 6.01 -13.64
N GLY A 38 -1.58 6.92 -12.67
CA GLY A 38 -1.33 8.34 -12.91
C GLY A 38 -2.49 9.09 -13.58
N ILE A 39 -3.68 8.49 -13.65
CA ILE A 39 -4.89 9.12 -14.21
C ILE A 39 -5.34 10.28 -13.32
N ILE A 40 -5.18 10.13 -12.00
CA ILE A 40 -5.45 11.19 -11.02
C ILE A 40 -4.18 11.57 -10.26
N GLN A 41 -4.00 12.87 -10.03
CA GLN A 41 -2.82 13.41 -9.34
C GLN A 41 -2.83 13.18 -7.82
N SER A 42 -4.02 13.09 -7.22
CA SER A 42 -4.16 12.87 -5.77
C SER A 42 -5.45 12.15 -5.44
N GLY A 43 -5.51 11.54 -4.25
CA GLY A 43 -6.74 10.87 -3.78
C GLY A 43 -7.93 11.83 -3.58
N GLY A 44 -7.68 13.13 -3.41
CA GLY A 44 -8.74 14.15 -3.35
C GLY A 44 -9.35 14.49 -4.70
N ALA A 45 -8.59 14.32 -5.79
CA ALA A 45 -9.02 14.66 -7.14
C ALA A 45 -10.09 13.69 -7.71
N ILE A 46 -10.22 12.49 -7.13
CA ILE A 46 -11.15 11.48 -7.65
C ILE A 46 -12.60 11.92 -7.67
N LYS A 47 -13.04 12.74 -6.70
CA LYS A 47 -14.41 13.22 -6.65
C LYS A 47 -14.74 14.07 -7.89
N GLY A 48 -13.81 14.96 -8.26
CA GLY A 48 -13.96 15.79 -9.45
C GLY A 48 -13.86 14.96 -10.72
N PHE A 49 -12.93 14.01 -10.76
CA PHE A 49 -12.75 13.10 -11.88
C PHE A 49 -14.02 12.30 -12.19
N LEU A 50 -14.57 11.61 -11.20
CA LEU A 50 -15.79 10.80 -11.33
C LEU A 50 -17.01 11.66 -11.71
N ALA A 51 -17.11 12.89 -11.19
CA ALA A 51 -18.19 13.80 -11.57
C ALA A 51 -18.12 14.31 -13.03
N GLN A 52 -16.94 14.28 -13.65
CA GLN A 52 -16.70 14.80 -15.00
C GLN A 52 -16.50 13.70 -16.05
N THR A 53 -16.12 12.50 -15.60
CA THR A 53 -15.68 11.40 -16.45
C THR A 53 -16.52 10.15 -16.14
N GLU A 54 -17.03 9.53 -17.20
CA GLU A 54 -17.73 8.26 -17.09
C GLU A 54 -16.70 7.12 -16.96
N VAL A 55 -16.83 6.35 -15.88
CA VAL A 55 -15.99 5.18 -15.61
C VAL A 55 -16.88 3.96 -15.57
N PHE A 56 -16.57 2.97 -16.40
CA PHE A 56 -17.32 1.72 -16.48
C PHE A 56 -16.51 0.59 -15.87
N LEU A 57 -17.12 -0.17 -14.98
CA LEU A 57 -16.60 -1.42 -14.43
C LEU A 57 -17.42 -2.58 -14.99
N ASN A 58 -16.79 -3.46 -15.78
CA ASN A 58 -17.45 -4.59 -16.45
C ASN A 58 -18.70 -4.16 -17.24
N GLY A 59 -18.65 -2.98 -17.85
CA GLY A 59 -19.77 -2.39 -18.62
C GLY A 59 -20.83 -1.66 -17.78
N GLN A 60 -20.70 -1.60 -16.45
CA GLN A 60 -21.60 -0.83 -15.58
C GLN A 60 -20.93 0.46 -15.14
N GLU A 61 -21.63 1.58 -15.22
CA GLU A 61 -21.13 2.86 -14.72
C GLU A 61 -20.85 2.77 -13.20
N GLU A 62 -19.63 3.11 -12.80
CA GLU A 62 -19.17 3.03 -11.42
C GLU A 62 -18.62 4.38 -10.95
N GLN A 63 -19.43 5.06 -10.16
CA GLN A 63 -19.13 6.38 -9.59
C GLN A 63 -18.60 6.29 -8.14
N ARG A 64 -18.43 5.08 -7.58
CA ARG A 64 -17.94 4.90 -6.21
C ARG A 64 -16.42 4.74 -6.20
N ARG A 65 -15.73 5.79 -5.73
CA ARG A 65 -14.26 5.80 -5.48
C ARG A 65 -13.73 4.59 -4.70
N GLY A 66 -14.53 4.06 -3.78
CA GLY A 66 -14.16 2.98 -2.87
C GLY A 66 -14.56 1.59 -3.35
N LYS A 67 -15.04 1.44 -4.60
CA LYS A 67 -15.36 0.12 -5.15
C LYS A 67 -14.10 -0.75 -5.14
N LYS A 68 -14.24 -1.96 -4.59
CA LYS A 68 -13.17 -2.96 -4.56
C LYS A 68 -13.20 -3.72 -5.88
N LEU A 69 -12.06 -3.72 -6.55
CA LEU A 69 -11.78 -4.39 -7.80
C LEU A 69 -10.95 -5.63 -7.50
N ARG A 70 -11.23 -6.71 -8.22
CA ARG A 70 -10.54 -7.99 -8.10
C ARG A 70 -9.94 -8.38 -9.45
N VAL A 71 -9.09 -9.40 -9.43
CA VAL A 71 -8.61 -10.05 -10.64
C VAL A 71 -9.80 -10.45 -11.53
N GLY A 72 -9.70 -10.14 -12.82
CA GLY A 72 -10.73 -10.38 -13.83
C GLY A 72 -11.64 -9.19 -14.09
N ASP A 73 -11.58 -8.14 -13.26
CA ASP A 73 -12.34 -6.91 -13.51
C ASP A 73 -11.73 -6.10 -14.66
N VAL A 74 -12.60 -5.52 -15.49
CA VAL A 74 -12.25 -4.66 -16.62
C VAL A 74 -12.82 -3.28 -16.38
N ILE A 75 -11.98 -2.26 -16.49
CA ILE A 75 -12.35 -0.85 -16.29
C ILE A 75 -12.17 -0.13 -17.61
N THR A 76 -13.19 0.60 -18.03
CA THR A 76 -13.18 1.35 -19.29
C THR A 76 -13.49 2.81 -19.01
N ILE A 77 -12.68 3.70 -19.58
CA ILE A 77 -12.84 5.15 -19.46
C ILE A 77 -12.95 5.70 -20.89
N PRO A 78 -14.17 5.82 -21.44
CA PRO A 78 -14.38 6.24 -22.82
C PRO A 78 -13.80 7.63 -23.10
N SER A 79 -13.87 8.55 -22.14
CA SER A 79 -13.35 9.93 -22.30
C SER A 79 -11.84 9.98 -22.54
N GLN A 80 -11.09 8.95 -22.15
CA GLN A 80 -9.63 8.87 -22.35
C GLN A 80 -9.23 7.75 -23.31
N HIS A 81 -10.20 6.98 -23.83
CA HIS A 81 -9.96 5.77 -24.64
C HIS A 81 -9.04 4.75 -23.95
N ILE A 82 -9.15 4.63 -22.61
CA ILE A 82 -8.34 3.72 -21.80
C ILE A 82 -9.19 2.53 -21.37
N ARG A 83 -8.65 1.32 -21.55
CA ARG A 83 -9.22 0.07 -21.05
C ARG A 83 -8.19 -0.64 -20.17
N ILE A 84 -8.55 -0.91 -18.92
CA ILE A 84 -7.67 -1.53 -17.93
C ILE A 84 -8.21 -2.90 -17.57
N GLU A 85 -7.38 -3.93 -17.72
CA GLU A 85 -7.72 -5.31 -17.32
C GLU A 85 -6.91 -5.70 -16.09
N LEU A 86 -7.59 -6.12 -15.02
CA LEU A 86 -6.93 -6.60 -13.80
C LEU A 86 -6.59 -8.08 -13.96
N VAL A 87 -5.30 -8.40 -14.04
CA VAL A 87 -4.81 -9.76 -14.20
C VAL A 87 -4.18 -10.28 -12.91
N ALA A 88 -4.29 -11.59 -12.67
CA ALA A 88 -3.59 -12.23 -11.57
C ALA A 88 -2.10 -12.32 -11.91
N PRO A 89 -1.19 -12.04 -10.97
CA PRO A 89 0.21 -12.39 -11.13
C PRO A 89 0.32 -13.90 -11.31
N SER A 90 1.20 -14.31 -12.22
CA SER A 90 1.39 -15.72 -12.53
C SER A 90 1.86 -16.47 -11.29
N GLN A 91 1.42 -17.73 -11.14
CA GLN A 91 1.70 -18.54 -9.95
C GLN A 91 3.21 -18.70 -9.66
N ALA A 92 4.06 -18.60 -10.70
CA ALA A 92 5.52 -18.70 -10.60
C ALA A 92 6.16 -17.51 -9.86
N GLU A 93 5.62 -16.31 -10.02
CA GLU A 93 6.15 -15.09 -9.39
C GLU A 93 5.77 -15.02 -7.89
N LYS A 94 4.59 -15.55 -7.54
CA LYS A 94 4.16 -15.68 -6.14
C LYS A 94 5.09 -16.62 -5.36
N THR A 95 5.46 -17.75 -5.94
CA THR A 95 6.38 -18.71 -5.31
C THR A 95 7.80 -18.14 -5.13
N ALA A 96 8.25 -17.31 -6.07
CA ALA A 96 9.56 -16.65 -5.98
C ALA A 96 9.59 -15.61 -4.84
N TYR A 97 8.53 -14.83 -4.68
CA TYR A 97 8.42 -13.84 -3.60
C TYR A 97 8.30 -14.48 -2.20
N GLU A 98 7.55 -15.59 -2.08
CA GLU A 98 7.45 -16.36 -0.84
C GLU A 98 8.80 -16.95 -0.42
N ALA A 99 9.58 -17.46 -1.38
CA ALA A 99 10.91 -17.99 -1.13
C ALA A 99 11.87 -16.90 -0.60
N GLU A 100 11.84 -15.70 -1.19
CA GLU A 100 12.73 -14.61 -0.74
C GLU A 100 12.31 -14.01 0.60
N LYS A 101 10.99 -13.91 0.87
CA LYS A 101 10.48 -13.45 2.17
C LYS A 101 10.86 -14.41 3.30
N ALA A 102 10.80 -15.72 3.04
CA ALA A 102 11.21 -16.74 4.00
C ALA A 102 12.71 -16.67 4.33
N GLU A 103 13.55 -16.34 3.34
CA GLU A 103 15.00 -16.21 3.56
C GLU A 103 15.35 -14.99 4.40
N LYS A 104 14.75 -13.83 4.12
CA LYS A 104 14.95 -12.60 4.91
C LYS A 104 14.53 -12.79 6.37
N GLU A 105 13.45 -13.52 6.62
CA GLU A 105 12.99 -13.83 7.97
C GLU A 105 13.96 -14.75 8.73
N ARG A 106 14.54 -15.74 8.05
CA ARG A 106 15.57 -16.62 8.63
C ARG A 106 16.83 -15.85 9.00
N VAL A 107 17.31 -14.98 8.11
CA VAL A 107 18.49 -14.13 8.37
C VAL A 107 18.23 -13.19 9.55
N ALA A 108 17.06 -12.56 9.60
CA ALA A 108 16.69 -11.69 10.72
C ALA A 108 16.69 -12.44 12.07
N LYS A 109 16.20 -13.68 12.08
CA LYS A 109 16.19 -14.53 13.27
C LYS A 109 17.61 -14.92 13.72
N MET A 110 18.48 -15.24 12.76
CA MET A 110 19.89 -15.58 13.01
C MET A 110 20.65 -14.38 13.61
N VAL A 111 20.53 -13.19 13.01
CA VAL A 111 21.17 -11.97 13.51
C VAL A 111 20.65 -11.61 14.90
N LYS A 112 19.35 -11.78 15.15
CA LYS A 112 18.74 -11.53 16.48
C LYS A 112 19.31 -12.48 17.53
N GLN A 113 19.46 -13.77 17.22
CA GLN A 113 20.05 -14.75 18.13
C GLN A 113 21.52 -14.44 18.41
N MET A 114 22.30 -14.08 17.39
CA MET A 114 23.71 -13.72 17.51
C MET A 114 23.91 -12.52 18.46
N ASN A 115 23.12 -11.46 18.28
CA ASN A 115 23.19 -10.28 19.14
C ASN A 115 22.75 -10.55 20.59
N GLN A 116 21.80 -11.47 20.80
CA GLN A 116 21.39 -11.89 22.15
C GLN A 116 22.49 -12.67 22.88
N GLN A 117 23.21 -13.55 22.16
CA GLN A 117 24.32 -14.32 22.73
C GLN A 117 25.51 -13.42 23.08
N ALA A 118 25.84 -12.45 22.21
CA ALA A 118 26.86 -11.44 22.49
C ALA A 118 26.55 -10.61 23.77
N LYS A 119 25.28 -10.20 23.95
CA LYS A 119 24.85 -9.50 25.17
C LYS A 119 24.91 -10.38 26.41
N LYS A 120 24.53 -11.66 26.33
CA LYS A 120 24.58 -12.62 27.45
C LYS A 120 26.02 -12.95 27.88
N ALA A 121 26.98 -12.96 26.95
CA ALA A 121 28.40 -13.14 27.26
C ALA A 121 28.98 -11.95 28.04
N GLN A 122 28.55 -10.72 27.73
CA GLN A 122 28.98 -9.51 28.45
C GLN A 122 28.40 -9.41 29.87
N THR A 123 27.16 -9.88 30.10
CA THR A 123 26.52 -9.82 31.44
C THR A 123 27.14 -10.82 32.45
N LYS A 124 27.75 -11.92 32.00
CA LYS A 124 28.38 -12.90 32.91
C LYS A 124 29.72 -12.44 33.49
N GLN A 125 30.40 -11.45 32.89
CA GLN A 125 31.65 -10.91 33.42
C GLN A 125 31.46 -9.76 34.43
N THR A 126 30.29 -9.10 34.46
CA THR A 126 30.03 -7.96 35.38
C THR A 126 29.46 -8.38 36.74
N ALA A 127 29.17 -9.67 36.95
CA ALA A 127 28.63 -10.19 38.21
C ALA A 127 29.72 -10.51 39.27
N THR A 128 31.01 -10.54 38.90
CA THR A 128 32.10 -10.86 39.83
C THR A 128 32.73 -9.63 40.51
N THR A 129 32.37 -8.41 40.12
CA THR A 129 32.93 -7.14 40.68
C THR A 129 31.91 -6.29 41.44
N LYS A 130 30.90 -6.92 42.08
CA LYS A 130 29.97 -6.22 43.00
C LYS A 130 29.95 -6.76 44.44
N SER A 131 30.94 -7.58 44.82
CA SER A 131 31.22 -7.88 46.23
C SER A 131 32.39 -7.00 46.71
N LYS A 132 32.13 -5.71 46.96
CA LYS A 132 32.92 -4.76 47.81
C LYS A 132 32.57 -3.31 47.43
N ARG A 133 31.43 -2.81 47.87
CA ARG A 133 31.18 -1.39 48.22
C ARG A 133 29.69 -1.21 48.50
N GLY A 134 29.34 -1.32 49.78
CA GLY A 134 28.00 -1.09 50.28
C GLY A 134 28.07 -0.54 51.69
N GLN A 135 28.78 0.58 51.86
CA GLN A 135 28.58 1.48 53.00
C GLN A 135 28.49 2.90 52.44
N ALA A 136 27.47 3.63 52.93
CA ALA A 136 27.08 5.02 52.65
C ALA A 136 26.41 5.26 51.28
N THR A 137 25.31 6.00 51.13
CA THR A 137 24.31 6.61 52.03
C THR A 137 23.14 7.03 51.13
N SER A 138 21.96 7.04 51.72
CA SER A 138 20.65 7.49 51.24
C SER A 138 20.59 8.94 50.73
N ALA A 139 19.53 9.19 49.95
CA ALA A 139 19.00 10.47 49.47
C ALA A 139 19.65 11.05 48.19
N VAL A 140 18.89 11.01 47.09
CA VAL A 140 18.39 12.18 46.33
C VAL A 140 17.69 11.65 45.06
N LYS A 141 16.55 12.26 44.73
CA LYS A 141 15.88 12.32 43.41
C LYS A 141 14.56 11.56 43.27
N ALA A 142 13.50 12.16 43.79
CA ALA A 142 12.13 12.01 43.27
C ALA A 142 11.65 13.39 42.81
N MET A 143 11.57 13.60 41.49
CA MET A 143 10.80 14.70 40.85
C MET A 143 10.76 14.42 39.35
N SER A 144 9.75 13.68 38.90
CA SER A 144 9.44 13.47 37.48
C SER A 144 8.36 14.48 37.07
N ASN A 145 8.75 15.45 36.24
CA ASN A 145 7.85 16.43 35.64
C ASN A 145 6.92 15.73 34.62
N HIS A 146 5.63 15.66 34.93
CA HIS A 146 4.62 15.03 34.08
C HIS A 146 3.83 16.11 33.33
N GLN A 147 4.44 16.71 32.29
CA GLN A 147 3.72 17.62 31.40
C GLN A 147 3.08 16.79 30.26
N LYS A 148 1.74 16.64 30.27
CA LYS A 148 1.00 16.01 29.18
C LYS A 148 0.88 16.97 27.98
N PRO A 149 0.96 16.47 26.73
CA PRO A 149 0.87 17.32 25.53
C PRO A 149 -0.55 17.86 25.31
N ILE A 150 -0.64 19.14 24.98
CA ILE A 150 -1.89 19.87 24.74
C ILE A 150 -2.50 19.42 23.38
N ARG A 151 -3.81 19.15 23.35
CA ARG A 151 -4.57 18.88 22.11
C ARG A 151 -5.43 20.08 21.77
N PHE A 152 -5.26 20.63 20.56
CA PHE A 152 -6.09 21.74 20.08
C PHE A 152 -7.45 21.23 19.58
N PRO A 153 -8.57 21.85 19.97
CA PRO A 153 -9.85 21.64 19.32
C PRO A 153 -9.83 22.32 17.95
N GLY A 154 -10.28 21.59 16.92
CA GLY A 154 -10.37 22.11 15.55
C GLY A 154 -11.30 23.31 15.46
N LEU A 155 -10.89 24.30 14.65
CA LEU A 155 -11.70 25.44 14.21
C LEU A 155 -12.75 25.01 13.19
#